data_AF-A0A066RW17-F1
#
_entry.id   AF-A0A066RW17-F1
#
_cell.length_a   1.000
_cell.length_b   1.000
_cell.length_c   1.000
_cell.angle_alpha   90.00
_cell.angle_beta   90.00
_cell.angle_gamma   90.00
#
_symmetry.space_group_name_H-M   'P 1'
#
loop_
_entity.id
_entity.type
_entity.pdbx_description
1 polymer ?
#
loop_
_entity_poly.entity_id
_entity_poly.type
_entity_poly.pdbx_seq_one_letter_code
_entity_poly.pdbx_strand_id
1 'polypeptide(L)'
;MRSSTPFPGQTDTMFKDKFHKWPKLMRYLVFISLLPSAILLVLAQTPSGRESDLLSPSLIVASINLILIGWGLILKIRARKYWYRNYHIGKTILIALLPLITSTYLVLNTHATSSATSTLPGQPVSRSVQLSIN
;
A
#
# COMPACT_ATOMS: atom_id res chain seq x y z
N MET A 1 22.29 43.95 7.12
CA MET A 1 21.26 43.19 7.87
C MET A 1 21.33 41.73 7.43
N ARG A 2 21.84 40.82 8.28
CA ARG A 2 21.79 39.39 8.01
C ARG A 2 20.39 38.91 8.36
N SER A 3 19.60 38.58 7.33
CA SER A 3 18.33 37.87 7.47
C SER A 3 18.58 36.64 8.34
N SER A 4 18.02 36.62 9.55
CA SER A 4 17.95 35.42 10.37
C SER A 4 17.22 34.36 9.53
N THR A 5 17.94 33.33 9.11
CA THR A 5 17.33 32.22 8.41
C THR A 5 16.22 31.66 9.31
N PRO A 6 15.01 31.36 8.79
CA PRO A 6 13.90 30.86 9.60
C PRO A 6 14.18 29.50 10.26
N PHE A 7 15.36 28.91 9.98
CA PHE A 7 15.80 27.61 10.48
C PHE A 7 17.19 27.76 11.13
N PRO A 8 17.26 28.13 12.42
CA PRO A 8 18.54 28.28 13.13
C PRO A 8 19.31 26.94 13.14
N GLY A 9 20.58 26.99 12.72
CA GLY A 9 21.46 25.82 12.61
C GLY A 9 21.43 25.09 11.25
N GLN A 10 20.69 25.59 10.26
CA GLN A 10 20.58 24.98 8.94
C GLN A 10 21.51 25.70 7.94
N THR A 11 22.52 25.00 7.43
CA THR A 11 23.41 25.55 6.38
C THR A 11 22.61 25.77 5.09
N ASP A 12 22.81 26.92 4.44
CA ASP A 12 22.11 27.35 3.21
C ASP A 12 22.27 26.35 2.03
N THR A 13 23.17 25.38 2.16
CA THR A 13 23.38 24.28 1.20
C THR A 13 22.31 23.18 1.26
N MET A 14 21.38 23.20 2.22
CA MET A 14 20.35 22.16 2.36
C MET A 14 19.46 21.98 1.10
N PHE A 15 19.26 23.05 0.31
CA PHE A 15 18.50 22.98 -0.94
C PHE A 15 19.33 22.50 -2.15
N LYS A 16 20.67 22.48 -2.04
CA LYS A 16 21.59 21.91 -3.04
C LYS A 16 21.89 20.42 -2.81
N ASP A 17 21.45 19.86 -1.69
CA ASP A 17 21.70 18.46 -1.37
C ASP A 17 20.95 17.52 -2.33
N LYS A 18 21.66 16.55 -2.93
CA LYS A 18 21.06 15.45 -3.74
C LYS A 18 19.96 14.73 -2.96
N PHE A 19 19.97 14.83 -1.63
CA PHE A 19 18.92 14.32 -0.77
C PHE A 19 17.53 14.92 -1.03
N HIS A 20 17.38 16.10 -1.63
CA HIS A 20 16.08 16.66 -2.02
C HIS A 20 15.31 15.77 -3.02
N LYS A 21 16.01 14.93 -3.77
CA LYS A 21 15.41 14.00 -4.74
C LYS A 21 14.73 12.81 -4.07
N TRP A 22 15.21 12.38 -2.90
CA TRP A 22 14.73 11.17 -2.22
C TRP A 22 13.32 11.30 -1.63
N PRO A 23 12.96 12.38 -0.90
CA PRO A 23 11.59 12.60 -0.43
C PRO A 23 10.60 12.76 -1.60
N LYS A 24 11.03 13.37 -2.71
CA LYS A 24 10.20 13.50 -3.91
C LYS A 24 9.95 12.13 -4.55
N LEU A 25 11.01 11.34 -4.77
CA LEU A 25 10.90 9.99 -5.33
C LEU A 25 10.02 9.11 -4.45
N MET A 26 10.26 9.10 -3.14
CA MET A 26 9.43 8.34 -2.20
C MET A 26 7.97 8.78 -2.25
N ARG A 27 7.71 10.09 -2.28
CA ARG A 27 6.34 10.62 -2.40
C ARG A 27 5.66 10.14 -3.67
N TYR A 28 6.35 10.16 -4.82
CA TYR A 28 5.80 9.62 -6.07
C TYR A 28 5.53 8.13 -5.98
N LEU A 29 6.46 7.34 -5.43
CA LEU A 29 6.26 5.90 -5.26
C LEU A 29 5.07 5.57 -4.35
N VAL A 30 4.87 6.34 -3.27
CA VAL A 30 3.70 6.19 -2.39
C VAL A 30 2.40 6.53 -3.14
N PHE A 31 2.38 7.58 -3.94
CA PHE A 31 1.21 7.91 -4.77
C PHE A 31 0.93 6.86 -5.84
N ILE A 32 1.98 6.30 -6.45
CA ILE A 32 1.82 5.22 -7.44
C ILE A 32 1.34 3.94 -6.74
N SER A 33 1.81 3.64 -5.53
CA SER A 33 1.39 2.42 -4.80
C SER A 33 -0.04 2.48 -4.27
N LEU A 34 -0.64 3.68 -4.19
CA LEU A 34 -2.06 3.87 -3.91
C LEU A 34 -2.97 3.40 -5.06
N LEU A 35 -2.52 3.47 -6.32
CA LEU A 35 -3.33 3.08 -7.48
C LEU A 35 -3.74 1.59 -7.45
N PRO A 36 -2.82 0.62 -7.27
CA PRO A 36 -3.19 -0.78 -7.15
C PRO A 36 -4.19 -1.07 -6.03
N SER A 37 -4.00 -0.46 -4.85
CA SER A 37 -4.94 -0.63 -3.73
C SER A 37 -6.31 -0.04 -4.02
N ALA A 38 -6.37 1.13 -4.69
CA ALA A 38 -7.63 1.74 -5.09
C ALA A 38 -8.36 0.89 -6.13
N ILE A 39 -7.64 0.36 -7.13
CA ILE A 39 -8.21 -0.55 -8.14
C ILE A 39 -8.77 -1.80 -7.49
N LEU A 40 -8.02 -2.43 -6.58
CA LEU A 40 -8.50 -3.62 -5.86
C LEU A 40 -9.73 -3.34 -5.01
N LEU A 41 -9.81 -2.17 -4.37
CA LEU A 41 -10.98 -1.77 -3.59
C LEU A 41 -12.23 -1.63 -4.48
N VAL A 42 -12.08 -1.01 -5.65
CA VAL A 42 -13.18 -0.89 -6.63
C VAL A 42 -13.60 -2.26 -7.13
N LEU A 43 -12.63 -3.13 -7.46
CA LEU A 43 -12.91 -4.49 -7.95
C LEU A 43 -13.63 -5.34 -6.89
N ALA A 44 -13.26 -5.20 -5.61
CA ALA A 44 -13.91 -5.89 -4.51
C ALA A 44 -15.38 -5.46 -4.29
N GLN A 45 -15.77 -4.27 -4.76
CA GLN A 45 -17.15 -3.80 -4.71
C GLN A 45 -17.99 -4.26 -5.91
N THR A 46 -17.35 -4.82 -6.95
CA THR A 46 -18.08 -5.33 -8.11
C THR A 46 -18.61 -6.74 -7.87
N PRO A 47 -19.84 -7.07 -8.32
CA PRO A 47 -20.41 -8.41 -8.17
C PRO A 47 -19.64 -9.49 -8.96
N SER A 48 -18.77 -9.09 -9.89
CA SER A 48 -17.91 -9.96 -10.68
C SER A 48 -16.59 -10.31 -9.97
N GLY A 49 -16.24 -9.62 -8.88
CA GLY A 49 -15.03 -9.89 -8.12
C GLY A 49 -15.18 -11.14 -7.28
N ARG A 50 -14.81 -12.30 -7.82
CA ARG A 50 -14.68 -13.52 -7.01
C ARG A 50 -13.59 -13.29 -5.96
N GLU A 51 -13.91 -13.51 -4.70
CA GLU A 51 -12.97 -13.25 -3.59
C GLU A 51 -11.65 -14.03 -3.72
N SER A 52 -11.69 -15.23 -4.32
CA SER A 52 -10.49 -16.02 -4.63
C SER A 52 -9.51 -15.29 -5.57
N ASP A 53 -10.02 -14.48 -6.48
CA ASP A 53 -9.24 -13.83 -7.52
C ASP A 53 -8.60 -12.52 -7.02
N LEU A 54 -9.05 -12.04 -5.85
CA LEU A 54 -8.56 -10.82 -5.19
C LEU A 54 -7.48 -11.10 -4.14
N LEU A 55 -7.33 -12.34 -3.68
CA LEU A 55 -6.43 -12.71 -2.59
C LEU A 55 -4.95 -12.65 -2.99
N SER A 56 -4.58 -13.24 -4.13
CA SER A 56 -3.21 -13.14 -4.67
C SER A 56 -2.78 -11.71 -4.97
N PRO A 57 -3.55 -10.88 -5.71
CA PRO A 57 -3.12 -9.52 -6.00
C PRO A 57 -3.11 -8.61 -4.75
N SER A 58 -4.03 -8.80 -3.80
CA SER A 58 -4.00 -8.05 -2.53
C SER A 58 -2.76 -8.34 -1.70
N LEU A 59 -2.30 -9.60 -1.66
CA LEU A 59 -1.07 -9.98 -0.96
C LEU A 59 0.19 -9.38 -1.61
N ILE A 60 0.25 -9.35 -2.94
CA ILE A 60 1.34 -8.72 -3.70
C ILE A 60 1.38 -7.22 -3.40
N VAL A 61 0.23 -6.55 -3.46
CA VAL A 61 0.12 -5.12 -3.17
C VAL A 61 0.49 -4.81 -1.72
N ALA A 62 0.07 -5.63 -0.76
CA ALA A 62 0.48 -5.49 0.64
C ALA A 62 2.01 -5.62 0.81
N SER A 63 2.62 -6.59 0.12
CA SER A 63 4.06 -6.85 0.19
C SER A 63 4.89 -5.69 -0.38
N ILE A 64 4.48 -5.14 -1.52
CA ILE A 64 5.13 -3.97 -2.13
C ILE A 64 5.01 -2.75 -1.21
N ASN A 65 3.84 -2.50 -0.63
CA ASN A 65 3.64 -1.40 0.31
C ASN A 65 4.47 -1.56 1.59
N LEU A 66 4.65 -2.80 2.09
CA LEU A 66 5.54 -3.10 3.22
C LEU A 66 7.00 -2.73 2.93
N ILE A 67 7.51 -3.11 1.75
CA ILE A 67 8.87 -2.74 1.31
C ILE A 67 9.00 -1.21 1.25
N LEU A 68 7.98 -0.53 0.72
CA LEU A 68 7.97 0.92 0.60
C LEU A 68 7.97 1.64 1.96
N ILE A 69 7.20 1.14 2.92
CA ILE A 69 7.18 1.63 4.30
C ILE A 69 8.54 1.38 4.97
N GLY A 70 9.12 0.18 4.81
CA GLY A 70 10.43 -0.14 5.34
C GLY A 70 11.53 0.78 4.80
N TRP A 71 11.52 1.00 3.48
CA TRP A 71 12.40 1.97 2.83
C TRP A 71 12.21 3.39 3.38
N GLY A 72 10.96 3.81 3.56
CA GLY A 72 10.61 5.08 4.18
C GLY A 72 11.15 5.24 5.59
N LEU A 73 11.06 4.18 6.40
CA LEU A 73 11.56 4.17 7.77
C LEU A 73 13.09 4.31 7.82
N ILE A 74 13.81 3.64 6.92
CA ILE A 74 15.27 3.79 6.77
C ILE A 74 15.61 5.24 6.43
N LEU A 75 14.89 5.85 5.49
CA LEU A 75 15.07 7.27 5.14
C LEU A 75 14.77 8.19 6.32
N LYS A 76 13.74 7.89 7.13
CA LYS A 76 13.39 8.65 8.33
C LYS A 76 14.50 8.61 9.37
N ILE A 77 15.10 7.44 9.61
CA ILE A 77 16.23 7.28 10.54
C ILE A 77 17.43 8.10 10.06
N ARG A 78 17.77 8.02 8.77
CA ARG A 78 18.87 8.80 8.17
C ARG A 78 18.59 10.32 8.19
N ALA A 79 17.33 10.73 8.12
CA ALA A 79 16.92 12.13 8.14
C ALA A 79 16.71 12.72 9.55
N ARG A 80 16.91 11.96 10.65
CA ARG A 80 16.69 12.47 12.03
C ARG A 80 17.43 13.77 12.35
N LYS A 81 18.63 13.96 11.79
CA LYS A 81 19.44 15.18 11.98
C LYS A 81 18.88 16.42 11.26
N TYR A 82 17.93 16.24 10.35
CA TYR A 82 17.36 17.29 9.51
C TYR A 82 15.86 17.41 9.79
N TRP A 83 15.49 18.33 10.68
CA TRP A 83 14.11 18.47 11.19
C TRP A 83 13.04 18.55 10.08
N TYR A 84 13.22 19.44 9.11
CA TYR A 84 12.29 19.61 7.98
C TYR A 84 12.15 18.34 7.12
N ARG A 85 13.25 17.60 6.90
CA ARG A 85 13.23 16.36 6.11
C ARG A 85 12.52 15.23 6.86
N ASN A 86 12.80 15.10 8.16
CA ASN A 86 12.14 14.12 9.02
C ASN A 86 10.62 14.35 9.07
N TYR A 87 10.19 15.62 9.10
CA TYR A 87 8.78 16.01 9.05
C TYR A 87 8.10 15.54 7.74
N HIS A 88 8.68 15.87 6.58
CA HIS A 88 8.07 15.51 5.29
C HIS A 88 8.07 13.99 5.02
N ILE A 89 9.14 13.29 5.39
CA ILE A 89 9.22 11.82 5.27
C ILE A 89 8.19 11.17 6.19
N GLY A 90 8.04 11.66 7.43
CA GLY A 90 7.04 11.16 8.37
C GLY A 90 5.62 11.27 7.81
N LYS A 91 5.27 12.41 7.21
CA LYS A 91 3.98 12.61 6.56
C LYS A 91 3.74 11.63 5.40
N THR A 92 4.75 11.39 4.57
CA THR A 92 4.62 10.41 3.46
C THR A 92 4.47 8.97 3.94
N ILE A 93 5.13 8.59 5.04
CA ILE A 93 4.97 7.25 5.63
C ILE A 93 3.55 7.06 6.16
N LEU A 94 2.97 8.08 6.81
CA LEU A 94 1.58 8.02 7.26
C LEU A 94 0.61 7.79 6.10
N ILE A 95 0.84 8.44 4.95
CA ILE A 95 0.01 8.23 3.75
C ILE A 95 0.20 6.80 3.20
N ALA A 96 1.42 6.27 3.24
CA ALA A 96 1.73 4.91 2.78
C ALA A 96 1.07 3.81 3.64
N LEU A 97 0.58 4.13 4.85
CA LEU A 97 -0.18 3.18 5.67
C LEU A 97 -1.60 2.94 5.14
N LEU A 98 -2.21 3.89 4.44
CA LEU A 98 -3.55 3.72 3.88
C LEU A 98 -3.66 2.49 2.97
N PRO A 99 -2.83 2.33 1.92
CA PRO A 99 -2.91 1.17 1.03
C PRO A 99 -2.63 -0.15 1.77
N LEU A 100 -1.80 -0.12 2.83
CA LEU A 100 -1.58 -1.29 3.68
C LEU A 100 -2.87 -1.67 4.44
N ILE A 101 -3.50 -0.71 5.11
CA ILE A 101 -4.75 -0.92 5.85
C ILE A 101 -5.84 -1.46 4.93
N THR A 102 -6.01 -0.88 3.74
CA THR A 102 -7.02 -1.35 2.77
C THR A 102 -6.73 -2.76 2.29
N SER A 103 -5.45 -3.09 2.03
CA SER A 103 -5.08 -4.43 1.55
C SER A 103 -5.27 -5.48 2.64
N THR A 104 -4.89 -5.17 3.89
CA THR A 104 -5.13 -6.05 5.04
C THR A 104 -6.62 -6.23 5.32
N TYR A 105 -7.42 -5.18 5.21
CA TYR A 105 -8.88 -5.25 5.35
C TYR A 105 -9.50 -6.19 4.33
N LEU A 106 -9.10 -6.09 3.05
CA LEU A 106 -9.56 -6.99 1.99
C LEU A 106 -9.19 -8.44 2.28
N VAL A 107 -7.94 -8.71 2.66
CA VAL A 107 -7.49 -10.08 3.01
C VAL A 107 -8.29 -10.65 4.18
N LEU A 108 -8.49 -9.87 5.25
CA LEU A 108 -9.27 -10.32 6.42
C LEU A 108 -10.72 -10.63 6.05
N ASN A 109 -11.36 -9.79 5.23
CA ASN A 109 -12.73 -10.03 4.79
C ASN A 109 -12.85 -11.28 3.91
N THR A 110 -11.93 -11.47 2.95
CA THR A 110 -11.95 -12.68 2.11
C THR A 110 -11.76 -13.98 2.92
N HIS A 111 -10.94 -13.93 3.98
CA HIS A 111 -10.78 -15.07 4.88
C HIS A 111 -12.03 -15.33 5.74
N ALA A 112 -12.70 -14.28 6.21
CA ALA A 112 -13.92 -14.38 7.00
C ALA A 112 -15.08 -14.99 6.17
N THR A 113 -15.26 -14.53 4.94
CA THR A 113 -16.28 -15.08 4.03
C THR A 113 -15.96 -16.54 3.69
N SER A 114 -14.71 -16.88 3.35
CA SER A 114 -14.30 -18.27 3.04
C SER A 114 -14.51 -19.23 4.21
N SER A 115 -14.40 -18.74 5.44
CA SER A 115 -14.65 -19.52 6.66
C SER A 115 -16.14 -19.71 6.94
N ALA A 116 -17.00 -18.82 6.45
CA ALA A 116 -18.45 -18.90 6.58
C ALA A 116 -19.10 -19.78 5.47
N THR A 117 -18.47 -19.95 4.32
CA THR A 117 -18.99 -20.81 3.23
C THR A 117 -18.78 -22.30 3.46
N SER A 118 -18.00 -22.71 4.46
CA SER A 118 -17.76 -24.13 4.79
C SER A 118 -18.84 -24.76 5.67
N THR A 119 -19.88 -24.02 6.06
CA THR A 119 -20.96 -24.49 6.95
C THR A 119 -22.38 -24.37 6.40
N LEU A 120 -22.56 -24.28 5.07
CA LEU A 120 -23.89 -24.37 4.45
C LEU A 120 -24.09 -25.72 3.73
N PRO A 121 -25.01 -26.58 4.21
CA PRO A 121 -25.39 -27.81 3.52
C PRO A 121 -26.33 -27.45 2.36
N GLY A 122 -25.80 -27.23 1.15
CA GLY A 122 -26.68 -26.95 0.03
C GLY A 122 -26.07 -26.49 -1.30
N GLN A 123 -24.78 -26.67 -1.57
CA GLN A 123 -24.27 -26.39 -2.92
C GLN A 123 -24.47 -27.62 -3.84
N PRO A 124 -25.20 -27.50 -4.96
CA PRO A 124 -25.37 -28.60 -5.91
C PRO A 124 -24.03 -28.90 -6.59
N VAL A 125 -23.58 -30.15 -6.41
CA VAL A 125 -22.45 -30.74 -7.12
C VAL A 125 -22.66 -30.54 -8.62
N SER A 126 -21.72 -29.84 -9.27
CA SER A 126 -21.67 -29.76 -10.74
C SER A 126 -21.44 -31.16 -11.30
N ARG A 127 -22.53 -31.84 -11.70
CA ARG A 127 -22.45 -33.09 -12.47
C ARG A 127 -22.00 -32.73 -13.89
N SER A 128 -20.77 -33.10 -14.23
CA SER A 128 -20.36 -33.19 -15.63
C SER A 128 -21.15 -34.32 -16.30
N VAL A 129 -22.06 -33.95 -17.20
CA VAL A 129 -22.77 -34.91 -18.04
C VAL A 129 -21.80 -35.32 -19.15
N GLN A 130 -21.24 -36.53 -19.05
CA GLN A 130 -20.56 -37.18 -20.17
C GLN A 130 -21.62 -37.66 -21.15
N LEU A 131 -21.78 -36.95 -22.27
CA LEU A 131 -22.55 -37.41 -23.42
C LEU A 131 -21.65 -38.37 -24.22
N SER A 132 -21.87 -39.68 -24.09
CA SER A 132 -21.38 -40.66 -25.06
C SER A 132 -22.39 -40.74 -26.20
N ILE A 133 -21.98 -40.31 -27.39
CA ILE A 133 -22.73 -40.53 -28.63
C ILE A 133 -22.37 -41.95 -29.11
N ASN A 134 -23.39 -42.77 -29.35
CA ASN A 134 -23.28 -44.14 -29.88
C ASN A 134 -23.46 -44.12 -31.40
#